data_AF-A0AAD6K4V5-F1
#
_entry.id   AF-A0AAD6K4V5-F1
#
_cell.length_a   1.000
_cell.length_b   1.000
_cell.length_c   1.000
_cell.angle_alpha   90.00
_cell.angle_beta   90.00
_cell.angle_gamma   90.00
#
_symmetry.space_group_name_H-M   'P 1'
#
loop_
_entity.id
_entity.type
_entity.pdbx_description
1 polymer ?
#
loop_
_entity_poly.entity_id
_entity_poly.type
_entity_poly.pdbx_seq_one_letter_code
_entity_poly.pdbx_strand_id
1 'polypeptide(L)'
;MLKTFLSYDSGPRDSTPSFQCRGDRQGRVDERIDGELLLLNGAAFLSSATLNKAVSQSLLNETHVYTEDNTRFLHGHGVANKN
;
A
#
# COMPACT_ATOMS: atom_id res chain seq x y z
N MET A 1 -29.78 -5.00 -28.28
CA MET A 1 -30.22 -6.32 -27.75
C MET A 1 -29.25 -7.37 -28.27
N LEU A 2 -28.52 -8.06 -27.37
CA LEU A 2 -27.78 -9.35 -27.51
C LEU A 2 -26.88 -9.46 -26.26
N LYS A 3 -27.42 -9.95 -25.14
CA LYS A 3 -27.35 -11.32 -24.58
C LYS A 3 -26.09 -11.60 -23.73
N THR A 4 -26.32 -11.43 -22.42
CA THR A 4 -25.74 -12.07 -21.24
C THR A 4 -25.32 -13.53 -21.45
N PHE A 5 -24.07 -13.88 -21.09
CA PHE A 5 -23.55 -15.18 -20.62
C PHE A 5 -22.08 -14.88 -20.22
N LEU A 6 -21.58 -15.05 -18.99
CA LEU A 6 -21.71 -16.18 -18.08
C LEU A 6 -21.77 -15.71 -16.61
N SER A 7 -22.69 -16.33 -15.88
CA SER A 7 -22.64 -16.48 -14.43
C SER A 7 -21.39 -17.29 -14.07
N TYR A 8 -20.61 -16.81 -13.11
CA TYR A 8 -19.70 -17.67 -12.34
C TYR A 8 -19.98 -17.40 -10.87
N ASP A 9 -20.91 -18.19 -10.33
CA ASP A 9 -21.19 -18.23 -8.90
C ASP A 9 -20.17 -19.18 -8.25
N SER A 10 -19.40 -18.66 -7.31
CA SER A 10 -18.44 -19.42 -6.52
C SER A 10 -18.19 -18.70 -5.21
N GLY A 11 -19.12 -18.82 -4.26
CA GLY A 11 -18.80 -18.67 -2.84
C GLY A 11 -17.94 -19.84 -2.33
N PRO A 12 -17.51 -19.81 -1.07
CA PRO A 12 -16.59 -18.84 -0.47
C PRO A 12 -15.25 -19.54 -0.15
N ARG A 13 -14.12 -18.93 -0.54
CA ARG A 13 -12.78 -19.32 -0.06
C ARG A 13 -11.97 -18.07 0.26
N ASP A 14 -12.01 -17.73 1.54
CA ASP A 14 -11.02 -17.03 2.35
C ASP A 14 -10.14 -15.99 1.66
N SER A 15 -10.52 -14.73 1.87
CA SER A 15 -9.67 -13.54 1.90
C SER A 15 -8.57 -13.47 0.84
N THR A 16 -8.95 -13.41 -0.43
CA THR A 16 -8.19 -12.53 -1.32
C THR A 16 -8.27 -11.12 -0.70
N PRO A 17 -7.15 -10.40 -0.52
CA PRO A 17 -7.26 -8.99 -0.20
C PRO A 17 -7.97 -8.39 -1.40
N SER A 18 -9.25 -8.07 -1.24
CA SER A 18 -9.95 -7.24 -2.19
C SER A 18 -9.03 -6.04 -2.39
N PHE A 19 -8.55 -5.85 -3.62
CA PHE A 19 -7.88 -4.60 -3.97
C PHE A 19 -8.94 -3.52 -3.70
N GLN A 20 -8.85 -2.96 -2.50
CA GLN A 20 -9.89 -2.18 -1.86
C GLN A 20 -10.31 -1.10 -2.84
N CYS A 21 -11.57 -1.19 -3.32
CA CYS A 21 -12.06 -0.39 -4.43
C CYS A 21 -11.87 1.09 -4.10
N ARG A 22 -11.65 1.91 -5.14
CA ARG A 22 -11.31 3.33 -5.02
C ARG A 22 -12.26 4.11 -4.09
N GLY A 23 -13.54 3.74 -4.05
CA GLY A 23 -14.57 4.35 -3.20
C GLY A 23 -14.58 3.85 -1.75
N ASP A 24 -14.20 2.60 -1.51
CA ASP A 24 -14.31 1.97 -0.18
C ASP A 24 -13.39 2.64 0.84
N ARG A 25 -12.21 3.13 0.41
CA ARG A 25 -11.26 3.79 1.32
C ARG A 25 -11.74 5.16 1.78
N GLN A 26 -12.51 5.87 0.96
CA GLN A 26 -13.07 7.15 1.36
C GLN A 26 -14.22 6.94 2.36
N GLY A 27 -15.14 6.01 2.09
CA GLY A 27 -16.25 5.72 2.99
C GLY A 27 -15.81 5.28 4.39
N ARG A 28 -14.72 4.49 4.49
CA ARG A 28 -14.15 4.10 5.79
C ARG A 28 -13.48 5.25 6.55
N VAL A 29 -12.97 6.24 5.84
CA VAL A 29 -12.37 7.43 6.44
C VAL A 29 -13.47 8.32 7.01
N ASP A 30 -14.51 8.55 6.21
CA ASP A 30 -15.66 9.38 6.58
C ASP A 30 -16.46 8.79 7.76
N GLU A 31 -16.51 7.46 7.89
CA GLU A 31 -17.18 6.78 9.01
C GLU A 31 -16.39 6.85 10.34
N ARG A 32 -15.05 6.94 10.27
CA ARG A 32 -14.17 6.74 11.45
C ARG A 32 -13.50 8.00 11.95
N ILE A 33 -13.38 9.02 11.11
CA ILE A 33 -12.62 10.23 11.40
C ILE A 33 -13.54 11.43 11.24
N ASP A 34 -13.81 12.10 12.35
CA ASP A 34 -14.52 13.37 12.35
C ASP A 34 -13.53 14.51 12.10
N GLY A 35 -13.78 15.31 11.06
CA GLY A 35 -12.99 16.49 10.70
C GLY A 35 -12.25 16.37 9.36
N GLU A 36 -11.63 17.47 8.93
CA GLU A 36 -10.96 17.54 7.63
C GLU A 36 -9.51 17.01 7.71
N LEU A 37 -9.20 16.04 6.86
CA LEU A 37 -7.85 15.48 6.74
C LEU A 37 -6.98 16.37 5.85
N LEU A 38 -5.92 16.92 6.44
CA LEU A 38 -5.01 17.88 5.78
C LEU A 38 -4.10 17.28 4.70
N LEU A 39 -3.92 15.95 4.68
CA LEU A 39 -2.99 15.29 3.76
C LEU A 39 -3.51 13.94 3.26
N LEU A 40 -3.91 13.06 4.16
CA LEU A 40 -4.18 11.66 3.83
C LEU A 40 -5.68 11.41 3.64
N ASN A 41 -6.20 11.70 2.45
CA ASN A 41 -7.54 11.28 2.01
C ASN A 41 -7.49 9.96 1.20
N GLY A 42 -8.66 9.43 0.81
CA GLY A 42 -8.75 8.18 0.06
C GLY A 42 -7.97 8.21 -1.27
N ALA A 43 -7.96 9.35 -1.97
CA ALA A 43 -7.20 9.50 -3.20
C ALA A 43 -5.68 9.61 -2.94
N ALA A 44 -5.28 10.38 -1.94
CA ALA A 44 -3.89 10.60 -1.54
C ALA A 44 -3.22 9.30 -1.04
N PHE A 45 -3.96 8.44 -0.35
CA PHE A 45 -3.48 7.11 0.01
C PHE A 45 -3.20 6.28 -1.25
N LEU A 46 -4.10 6.31 -2.25
CA LEU A 46 -3.92 5.53 -3.47
C LEU A 46 -2.68 6.00 -4.24
N SER A 47 -2.50 7.31 -4.36
CA SER A 47 -1.33 7.86 -5.05
C SER A 47 -0.05 7.54 -4.29
N SER A 48 -0.05 7.60 -2.96
CA SER A 48 1.12 7.26 -2.14
C SER A 48 1.51 5.78 -2.24
N ALA A 49 0.52 4.89 -2.38
CA ALA A 49 0.75 3.47 -2.59
C ALA A 49 1.11 3.11 -4.04
N THR A 50 0.95 4.04 -4.99
CA THR A 50 1.33 3.84 -6.39
C THR A 50 2.78 4.22 -6.58
N LEU A 51 3.66 3.22 -6.59
CA LEU A 51 5.09 3.41 -6.72
C LEU A 51 5.51 3.62 -8.18
N ASN A 52 6.63 4.34 -8.39
CA ASN A 52 7.20 4.45 -9.72
C ASN A 52 7.80 3.10 -10.19
N LYS A 53 8.07 2.99 -11.50
CA LYS A 53 8.57 1.75 -12.11
C LYS A 53 9.86 1.25 -11.45
N ALA A 54 10.81 2.14 -11.17
CA ALA A 54 12.11 1.77 -10.64
C ALA A 54 12.01 1.23 -9.21
N VAL A 55 11.27 1.91 -8.34
CA VAL A 55 11.06 1.52 -6.94
C VAL A 55 10.27 0.21 -6.86
N SER A 56 9.20 0.09 -7.65
CA SER A 56 8.41 -1.15 -7.70
C SER A 56 9.27 -2.35 -8.10
N GLN A 57 10.09 -2.22 -9.16
CA GLN A 57 10.98 -3.30 -9.58
C GLN A 57 12.11 -3.58 -8.57
N SER A 58 12.64 -2.56 -7.92
CA SER A 58 13.64 -2.75 -6.87
C SER A 58 13.08 -3.55 -5.70
N LEU A 59 11.84 -3.27 -5.29
CA LEU A 59 11.18 -3.99 -4.21
C LEU A 59 10.82 -5.43 -4.59
N LEU A 60 10.38 -5.66 -5.83
CA LEU A 60 10.08 -7.02 -6.32
C LEU A 60 11.33 -7.91 -6.39
N ASN A 61 12.50 -7.32 -6.62
CA ASN A 61 13.77 -8.04 -6.73
C ASN A 61 14.57 -8.04 -5.42
N GLU A 62 14.06 -7.45 -4.34
CA GLU A 62 14.75 -7.41 -3.06
C GLU A 62 14.75 -8.80 -2.42
N THR A 63 15.93 -9.25 -1.97
CA THR A 63 16.12 -10.58 -1.37
C THR A 63 16.56 -10.50 0.09
N HIS A 64 16.89 -9.30 0.56
CA HIS A 64 17.38 -9.11 1.92
C HIS A 64 16.27 -9.20 2.96
N VAL A 65 16.45 -10.10 3.91
CA VAL A 65 15.58 -10.28 5.09
C VAL A 65 16.37 -9.86 6.33
N TYR A 66 15.78 -8.95 7.13
CA TYR A 66 16.37 -8.56 8.41
C TYR A 66 16.24 -9.72 9.41
N THR A 67 17.37 -10.31 9.78
CA THR A 67 17.50 -11.29 10.86
C THR A 67 18.43 -10.74 11.93
N GLU A 68 18.39 -11.29 13.16
CA GLU A 68 19.26 -10.87 14.26
C GLU A 68 20.75 -10.90 13.86
N ASP A 69 21.16 -11.96 13.17
CA ASP A 69 22.54 -12.18 12.72
C ASP A 69 22.95 -11.36 11.48
N ASN A 70 21.99 -10.79 10.74
CA ASN A 70 22.23 -10.09 9.46
C ASN A 70 21.52 -8.74 9.41
N THR A 71 21.77 -7.91 10.43
CA THR A 71 21.24 -6.56 10.52
C THR A 71 22.10 -5.58 9.72
N ARG A 72 21.48 -4.81 8.81
CA ARG A 72 22.13 -3.65 8.19
C ARG A 72 21.92 -2.43 9.07
N PHE A 73 22.90 -2.12 9.89
CA PHE A 73 22.93 -0.83 10.57
C PHE A 73 23.16 0.27 9.53
N LEU A 74 22.18 1.15 9.38
CA LEU A 74 22.37 2.42 8.72
C LEU A 74 23.24 3.28 9.64
N HIS A 75 24.55 3.14 9.50
CA HIS A 75 25.49 4.00 10.19
C HIS A 75 25.23 5.41 9.67
N GLY A 76 24.76 6.28 10.55
CA GLY A 76 24.51 7.67 10.19
C GLY A 76 25.82 8.28 9.71
N HIS A 77 25.86 8.72 8.45
CA HIS A 77 26.83 9.72 8.00
C HIS A 77 26.40 11.10 8.53
N GLY A 78 26.06 11.18 9.81
CA GLY A 78 25.88 12.43 10.51
C GLY A 78 27.27 12.99 10.74
N VAL A 79 27.65 13.98 9.93
CA VAL A 79 28.85 14.78 10.15
C VAL A 79 28.74 15.34 11.57
N ALA A 80 29.42 14.69 12.52
CA ALA A 80 29.68 15.27 13.82
C ALA A 80 30.66 16.40 13.59
N ASN A 81 30.15 17.57 13.20
CA ASN A 81 30.95 18.78 13.16
C ASN A 81 31.24 19.14 14.63
N LYS A 82 32.40 18.69 15.11
CA LYS A 82 32.99 19.16 16.37
C LYS A 82 33.19 20.66 16.23
N ASN A 83 32.55 21.44 17.08
CA ASN A 83 33.07 22.73 17.49
C ASN A 83 32.96 22.84 19.00
#